data_AF-A0A3B9GRU8-F1
#
_entry.id   AF-A0A3B9GRU8-F1
#
_cell.length_a   1.000
_cell.length_b   1.000
_cell.length_c   1.000
_cell.angle_alpha   90.00
_cell.angle_beta   90.00
_cell.angle_gamma   90.00
#
_symmetry.space_group_name_H-M   'P 1'
#
loop_
_entity.id
_entity.type
_entity.pdbx_description
1 polymer ?
#
loop_
_entity_poly.entity_id
_entity_poly.type
_entity_poly.pdbx_seq_one_letter_code
_entity_poly.pdbx_strand_id
1 'polypeptide(L)'
;GFSYHGDIKIFDLLLQWHDEGKYHFDFALIELNYLDWTYANEINARNTDASYLYGELQKRNIPAFVMEPLLGGRLANVPHPVAVKLKRKDPERSVASWAFRYAGTNEGVLTVLSGMTYMDHLKDNLLSYCPLDPLDEEEMEYLHKDIAEEIVGFETIPCNDCKYCMPCPYGLDIPAIFVHYNKVKTENRLPISPRDENYAKYRRQFLIGYDRSVPKLRQAKYCIGCGRCISHCPQRINIPEEMEKMDRFVEQLKQSDAQ
;
A
#
# COMPACT_ATOMS: atom_id res chain seq x y z
N GLY A 1 9.93 -24.28 6.58
CA GLY A 1 9.61 -23.24 5.59
C GLY A 1 10.52 -22.03 5.71
N PHE A 2 10.42 -21.09 4.77
CA PHE A 2 11.15 -19.81 4.79
C PHE A 2 10.18 -18.63 4.60
N SER A 3 10.62 -17.40 4.89
CA SER A 3 9.87 -16.17 4.57
C SER A 3 10.68 -15.33 3.60
N TYR A 4 9.99 -14.72 2.63
CA TYR A 4 10.64 -13.97 1.59
C TYR A 4 9.85 -12.72 1.19
N HIS A 5 10.57 -11.60 1.11
CA HIS A 5 10.15 -10.36 0.48
C HIS A 5 11.40 -9.56 0.08
N GLY A 6 11.58 -9.29 -1.22
CA GLY A 6 12.70 -8.49 -1.72
C GLY A 6 13.31 -9.00 -3.02
N ASP A 7 14.64 -9.16 -3.02
CA ASP A 7 15.47 -9.45 -4.22
C ASP A 7 15.32 -10.89 -4.70
N ILE A 8 14.80 -11.02 -5.93
CA ILE A 8 14.47 -12.29 -6.58
C ILE A 8 15.61 -13.29 -6.59
N LYS A 9 16.85 -12.83 -6.66
CA LYS A 9 18.04 -13.71 -6.67
C LYS A 9 18.14 -14.56 -5.40
N ILE A 10 17.66 -14.03 -4.27
CA ILE A 10 17.66 -14.77 -3.01
C ILE A 10 16.54 -15.81 -2.99
N PHE A 11 15.37 -15.48 -3.54
CA PHE A 11 14.27 -16.44 -3.68
C PHE A 11 14.67 -17.62 -4.56
N ASP A 12 15.23 -17.33 -5.74
CA ASP A 12 15.66 -18.36 -6.69
C ASP A 12 16.76 -19.24 -6.12
N LEU A 13 17.68 -18.67 -5.33
CA LEU A 13 18.71 -19.45 -4.62
C LEU A 13 18.10 -20.42 -3.60
N LEU A 14 17.07 -19.99 -2.85
CA LEU A 14 16.36 -20.87 -1.92
C LEU A 14 15.68 -22.00 -2.69
N LEU A 15 14.98 -21.70 -3.79
CA LEU A 15 14.35 -22.72 -4.61
C LEU A 15 15.36 -23.67 -5.26
N GLN A 16 16.52 -23.16 -5.71
CA GLN A 16 17.60 -24.00 -6.21
C GLN A 16 18.09 -24.99 -5.14
N TRP A 17 18.29 -24.54 -3.89
CA TRP A 17 18.66 -25.44 -2.81
C TRP A 17 17.57 -26.48 -2.49
N HIS A 18 16.31 -26.14 -2.75
CA HIS A 18 15.22 -27.10 -2.69
C HIS A 18 15.36 -28.17 -3.76
N ASP A 19 15.53 -27.75 -5.01
CA ASP A 19 15.60 -28.62 -6.17
C ASP A 19 16.84 -29.54 -6.13
N GLU A 20 17.95 -29.05 -5.59
CA GLU A 20 19.18 -29.82 -5.38
C GLU A 20 19.08 -30.80 -4.20
N GLY A 21 17.99 -30.78 -3.43
CA GLY A 21 17.81 -31.61 -2.23
C GLY A 21 18.68 -31.20 -1.05
N LYS A 22 19.31 -30.00 -1.10
CA LYS A 22 20.11 -29.47 0.00
C LYS A 22 19.25 -29.09 1.19
N TYR A 23 18.06 -28.56 0.93
CA TYR A 23 17.03 -28.29 1.93
C TYR A 23 15.67 -28.75 1.42
N HIS A 24 14.84 -29.31 2.27
CA HIS A 24 13.42 -29.54 1.94
C HIS A 24 12.59 -28.46 2.64
N PHE A 25 11.82 -27.69 1.87
CA PHE A 25 10.99 -26.61 2.40
C PHE A 25 9.54 -27.05 2.40
N ASP A 26 8.94 -27.16 3.59
CA ASP A 26 7.55 -27.58 3.75
C ASP A 26 6.52 -26.49 3.43
N PHE A 27 6.95 -25.23 3.36
CA PHE A 27 6.14 -24.06 3.01
C PHE A 27 7.02 -22.83 2.76
N ALA A 28 6.46 -21.79 2.14
CA ALA A 28 7.07 -20.46 2.06
C ALA A 28 6.06 -19.37 2.41
N LEU A 29 6.48 -18.39 3.21
CA LEU A 29 5.72 -17.18 3.54
C LEU A 29 6.08 -16.07 2.53
N ILE A 30 5.14 -15.70 1.67
CA ILE A 30 5.31 -14.70 0.61
C ILE A 30 4.34 -13.52 0.78
N GLU A 31 4.75 -12.34 0.31
CA GLU A 31 3.86 -11.19 0.17
C GLU A 31 2.93 -11.43 -1.02
N LEU A 32 1.62 -11.43 -0.76
CA LEU A 32 0.61 -11.68 -1.81
C LEU A 32 -0.66 -10.90 -1.51
N ASN A 33 -1.00 -9.99 -2.43
CA ASN A 33 -2.27 -9.30 -2.53
C ASN A 33 -2.50 -8.89 -4.00
N TYR A 34 -3.66 -8.32 -4.32
CA TYR A 34 -4.00 -8.04 -5.72
C TYR A 34 -3.20 -6.89 -6.35
N LEU A 35 -2.53 -6.04 -5.56
CA LEU A 35 -1.59 -5.06 -6.10
C LEU A 35 -0.24 -5.70 -6.38
N ASP A 36 0.36 -6.35 -5.38
CA ASP A 36 1.67 -6.99 -5.52
C ASP A 36 1.65 -8.18 -6.47
N TRP A 37 0.49 -8.63 -6.94
CA TRP A 37 0.38 -9.67 -7.96
C TRP A 37 1.13 -9.34 -9.25
N THR A 38 1.05 -8.08 -9.71
CA THR A 38 1.67 -7.59 -10.96
C THR A 38 2.34 -6.24 -10.83
N TYR A 39 2.15 -5.54 -9.71
CA TYR A 39 2.64 -4.16 -9.50
C TYR A 39 3.61 -4.05 -8.33
N ALA A 40 4.22 -5.16 -7.88
CA ALA A 40 5.11 -5.12 -6.73
C ALA A 40 6.31 -4.20 -6.98
N ASN A 41 6.88 -4.29 -8.19
CA ASN A 41 7.99 -3.46 -8.63
C ASN A 41 7.64 -1.97 -8.78
N GLU A 42 6.40 -1.64 -9.15
CA GLU A 42 5.92 -0.25 -9.27
C GLU A 42 5.73 0.40 -7.89
N ILE A 43 5.39 -0.40 -6.88
CA ILE A 43 5.30 0.05 -5.48
C ILE A 43 6.70 0.20 -4.90
N ASN A 44 7.59 -0.76 -5.17
CA ASN A 44 8.98 -0.74 -4.75
C ASN A 44 9.84 -1.56 -5.73
N ALA A 45 10.78 -0.91 -6.40
CA ALA A 45 11.60 -1.50 -7.47
C ALA A 45 12.43 -2.74 -7.06
N ARG A 46 12.53 -3.04 -5.75
CA ARG A 46 13.18 -4.27 -5.25
C ARG A 46 12.22 -5.40 -4.94
N ASN A 47 10.91 -5.17 -5.01
CA ASN A 47 9.92 -6.20 -4.75
C ASN A 47 9.74 -7.07 -5.99
N THR A 48 9.37 -8.32 -5.75
CA THR A 48 9.07 -9.30 -6.80
C THR A 48 7.56 -9.49 -6.84
N ASP A 49 7.00 -9.58 -8.04
CA ASP A 49 5.58 -9.85 -8.23
C ASP A 49 5.16 -11.18 -7.58
N ALA A 50 4.06 -11.13 -6.84
CA ALA A 50 3.51 -12.29 -6.13
C ALA A 50 3.07 -13.39 -7.11
N SER A 51 2.69 -13.05 -8.34
CA SER A 51 2.39 -14.03 -9.39
C SER A 51 3.58 -14.93 -9.71
N TYR A 52 4.79 -14.38 -9.77
CA TYR A 52 6.02 -15.13 -9.96
C TYR A 52 6.31 -16.01 -8.73
N LEU A 53 6.31 -15.40 -7.53
CA LEU A 53 6.62 -16.11 -6.28
C LEU A 53 5.68 -17.31 -6.08
N TYR A 54 4.38 -17.08 -6.18
CA TYR A 54 3.36 -18.11 -6.08
C TYR A 54 3.52 -19.17 -7.17
N GLY A 55 3.75 -18.76 -8.43
CA GLY A 55 3.92 -19.69 -9.55
C GLY A 55 5.12 -20.64 -9.38
N GLU A 56 6.25 -20.16 -8.86
CA GLU A 56 7.42 -21.00 -8.61
C GLU A 56 7.23 -21.99 -7.45
N LEU A 57 6.47 -21.59 -6.42
CA LEU A 57 6.09 -22.47 -5.32
C LEU A 57 5.15 -23.58 -5.80
N GLN A 58 4.15 -23.24 -6.63
CA GLN A 58 3.22 -24.21 -7.22
C GLN A 58 3.94 -25.28 -8.04
N LYS A 59 4.90 -24.89 -8.90
CA LYS A 59 5.69 -25.84 -9.71
C LYS A 59 6.42 -26.90 -8.87
N ARG A 60 6.73 -26.58 -7.61
CA ARG A 60 7.47 -27.43 -6.67
C ARG A 60 6.58 -28.07 -5.61
N ASN A 61 5.26 -27.84 -5.67
CA ASN A 61 4.31 -28.23 -4.64
C ASN A 61 4.70 -27.75 -3.24
N ILE A 62 5.32 -26.55 -3.15
CA ILE A 62 5.62 -25.92 -1.87
C ILE A 62 4.41 -25.06 -1.50
N PRO A 63 3.70 -25.36 -0.40
CA PRO A 63 2.55 -24.57 0.00
C PRO A 63 2.91 -23.13 0.37
N ALA A 64 1.99 -22.21 0.09
CA ALA A 64 2.16 -20.79 0.39
C ALA A 64 1.49 -20.40 1.70
N PHE A 65 2.21 -19.65 2.52
CA PHE A 65 1.64 -18.80 3.55
C PHE A 65 1.67 -17.37 3.02
N VAL A 66 0.63 -16.59 3.27
CA VAL A 66 0.53 -15.22 2.76
C VAL A 66 0.73 -14.23 3.89
N MET A 67 1.67 -13.30 3.71
CA MET A 67 1.80 -12.07 4.50
C MET A 67 1.36 -10.86 3.70
N GLU A 68 1.16 -9.75 4.41
CA GLU A 68 0.74 -8.45 3.84
C GLU A 68 -0.51 -8.55 2.93
N PRO A 69 -1.57 -9.31 3.29
CA PRO A 69 -2.78 -9.38 2.46
C PRO A 69 -3.49 -8.03 2.33
N LEU A 70 -3.25 -7.10 3.26
CA LEU A 70 -3.80 -5.75 3.23
C LEU A 70 -2.76 -4.67 2.86
N LEU A 71 -1.52 -5.04 2.57
CA LEU A 71 -0.39 -4.13 2.31
C LEU A 71 -0.29 -3.01 3.36
N GLY A 72 -0.07 -3.39 4.63
CA GLY A 72 -0.03 -2.47 5.76
C GLY A 72 -1.32 -1.69 6.02
N GLY A 73 -2.48 -2.20 5.56
CA GLY A 73 -3.78 -1.55 5.69
C GLY A 73 -4.18 -0.66 4.52
N ARG A 74 -3.31 -0.50 3.51
CA ARG A 74 -3.58 0.28 2.29
C ARG A 74 -4.77 -0.28 1.52
N LEU A 75 -4.91 -1.60 1.44
CA LEU A 75 -6.01 -2.25 0.73
C LEU A 75 -7.33 -2.28 1.52
N ALA A 76 -7.28 -1.97 2.82
CA ALA A 76 -8.49 -1.72 3.62
C ALA A 76 -8.94 -0.24 3.53
N ASN A 77 -7.99 0.67 3.26
CA ASN A 77 -8.20 2.12 3.19
C ASN A 77 -7.88 2.67 1.79
N VAL A 78 -8.41 2.02 0.76
CA VAL A 78 -8.24 2.44 -0.64
C VAL A 78 -8.86 3.82 -0.89
N PRO A 79 -8.44 4.52 -1.95
CA PRO A 79 -9.08 5.75 -2.38
C PRO A 79 -10.61 5.65 -2.47
N HIS A 80 -11.32 6.73 -2.16
CA HIS A 80 -12.78 6.73 -2.12
C HIS A 80 -13.44 6.24 -3.43
N PRO A 81 -12.99 6.65 -4.64
CA PRO A 81 -13.56 6.12 -5.89
C PRO A 81 -13.45 4.59 -6.01
N VAL A 82 -12.32 4.03 -5.57
CA VAL A 82 -12.06 2.58 -5.56
C VAL A 82 -12.95 1.88 -4.54
N ALA A 83 -13.06 2.44 -3.33
CA ALA A 83 -13.93 1.89 -2.29
C ALA A 83 -15.40 1.83 -2.74
N VAL A 84 -15.88 2.87 -3.45
CA VAL A 84 -17.22 2.91 -4.04
C VAL A 84 -17.40 1.81 -5.09
N LYS A 85 -16.40 1.60 -5.95
CA LYS A 85 -16.42 0.53 -6.98
C LYS A 85 -16.53 -0.86 -6.35
N LEU A 86 -15.68 -1.17 -5.37
CA LEU A 86 -15.71 -2.44 -4.63
C LEU A 86 -17.05 -2.66 -3.92
N LYS A 87 -17.54 -1.64 -3.20
CA LYS A 87 -18.84 -1.68 -2.52
C LYS A 87 -20.03 -1.76 -3.47
N ARG A 88 -19.92 -1.27 -4.70
CA ARG A 88 -20.98 -1.40 -5.69
C ARG A 88 -21.06 -2.84 -6.23
N LYS A 89 -19.92 -3.53 -6.37
CA LYS A 89 -19.87 -4.92 -6.83
C LYS A 89 -20.36 -5.87 -5.73
N ASP A 90 -19.96 -5.64 -4.48
CA ASP A 90 -20.49 -6.36 -3.32
C ASP A 90 -20.76 -5.38 -2.14
N PRO A 91 -22.03 -4.96 -1.94
CA PRO A 91 -22.40 -4.01 -0.89
C PRO A 91 -22.21 -4.53 0.54
N GLU A 92 -22.38 -5.83 0.74
CA GLU A 92 -22.38 -6.45 2.08
C GLU A 92 -20.95 -6.70 2.56
N ARG A 93 -20.01 -6.97 1.64
CA ARG A 93 -18.61 -7.20 1.99
C ARG A 93 -17.85 -5.92 2.30
N SER A 94 -16.97 -5.96 3.29
CA SER A 94 -16.05 -4.86 3.55
C SER A 94 -15.02 -4.72 2.43
N VAL A 95 -14.39 -3.56 2.33
CA VAL A 95 -13.28 -3.34 1.38
C VAL A 95 -12.10 -4.28 1.70
N ALA A 96 -11.80 -4.49 2.98
CA ALA A 96 -10.75 -5.40 3.41
C ALA A 96 -11.05 -6.87 3.03
N SER A 97 -12.34 -7.25 3.01
CA SER A 97 -12.77 -8.60 2.63
C SER A 97 -12.30 -9.00 1.25
N TRP A 98 -12.31 -8.09 0.26
CA TRP A 98 -11.81 -8.35 -1.10
C TRP A 98 -10.34 -8.78 -1.10
N ALA A 99 -9.50 -8.04 -0.38
CA ALA A 99 -8.07 -8.32 -0.29
C ALA A 99 -7.77 -9.65 0.44
N PHE A 100 -8.55 -9.94 1.49
CA PHE A 100 -8.48 -11.21 2.20
C PHE A 100 -8.95 -12.38 1.33
N ARG A 101 -10.15 -12.31 0.74
CA ARG A 101 -10.65 -13.35 -0.18
C ARG A 101 -9.64 -13.62 -1.29
N TYR A 102 -9.09 -12.57 -1.91
CA TYR A 102 -8.03 -12.68 -2.90
C TYR A 102 -6.83 -13.50 -2.41
N ALA A 103 -6.29 -13.14 -1.24
CA ALA A 103 -5.13 -13.81 -0.67
C ALA A 103 -5.38 -15.30 -0.38
N GLY A 104 -6.62 -15.69 -0.08
CA GLY A 104 -7.01 -17.07 0.21
C GLY A 104 -7.50 -17.88 -0.99
N THR A 105 -7.76 -17.25 -2.14
CA THR A 105 -8.44 -17.90 -3.28
C THR A 105 -7.54 -18.91 -4.00
N ASN A 106 -6.25 -18.61 -4.11
CA ASN A 106 -5.31 -19.43 -4.87
C ASN A 106 -5.08 -20.80 -4.21
N GLU A 107 -5.05 -21.86 -5.04
CA GLU A 107 -4.76 -23.22 -4.58
C GLU A 107 -3.38 -23.31 -3.89
N GLY A 108 -3.22 -24.23 -2.93
CA GLY A 108 -1.95 -24.38 -2.21
C GLY A 108 -1.61 -23.25 -1.23
N VAL A 109 -2.47 -22.23 -1.09
CA VAL A 109 -2.42 -21.31 0.05
C VAL A 109 -2.97 -22.01 1.29
N LEU A 110 -2.12 -22.20 2.31
CA LEU A 110 -2.51 -22.87 3.57
C LEU A 110 -2.96 -21.89 4.65
N THR A 111 -2.42 -20.68 4.65
CA THR A 111 -2.63 -19.72 5.72
C THR A 111 -2.43 -18.31 5.22
N VAL A 112 -3.30 -17.39 5.63
CA VAL A 112 -3.15 -15.96 5.38
C VAL A 112 -3.04 -15.23 6.72
N LEU A 113 -1.95 -14.47 6.89
CA LEU A 113 -1.66 -13.75 8.12
C LEU A 113 -2.50 -12.47 8.18
N SER A 114 -3.51 -12.48 9.04
CA SER A 114 -4.38 -11.34 9.28
C SER A 114 -3.80 -10.44 10.37
N GLY A 115 -3.53 -9.18 10.04
CA GLY A 115 -3.11 -8.13 11.00
C GLY A 115 -4.27 -7.22 11.37
N MET A 116 -4.48 -6.97 12.67
CA MET A 116 -5.56 -6.10 13.14
C MET A 116 -5.26 -5.51 14.53
N THR A 117 -5.91 -4.38 14.85
CA THR A 117 -5.78 -3.72 16.16
C THR A 117 -7.10 -3.68 16.92
N TYR A 118 -8.23 -3.54 16.21
CA TYR A 118 -9.55 -3.40 16.82
C TYR A 118 -10.36 -4.69 16.71
N MET A 119 -11.23 -4.90 17.71
CA MET A 119 -12.09 -6.09 17.76
C MET A 119 -13.02 -6.19 16.54
N ASP A 120 -13.50 -5.07 16.01
CA ASP A 120 -14.39 -5.11 14.84
C ASP A 120 -13.65 -5.51 13.55
N HIS A 121 -12.35 -5.21 13.43
CA HIS A 121 -11.53 -5.72 12.35
C HIS A 121 -11.37 -7.25 12.47
N LEU A 122 -11.15 -7.77 13.68
CA LEU A 122 -11.09 -9.23 13.89
C LEU A 122 -12.38 -9.92 13.43
N LYS A 123 -13.54 -9.38 13.82
CA LYS A 123 -14.85 -9.92 13.39
C LYS A 123 -14.99 -9.89 11.87
N ASP A 124 -14.66 -8.78 11.21
CA ASP A 124 -14.75 -8.63 9.76
C ASP A 124 -13.81 -9.58 9.01
N ASN A 125 -12.58 -9.73 9.50
CA ASN A 125 -11.59 -10.65 8.95
C ASN A 125 -12.06 -12.11 9.07
N LEU A 126 -12.66 -12.49 10.20
CA LEU A 126 -13.26 -13.81 10.39
C LEU A 126 -14.44 -14.03 9.44
N LEU A 127 -15.31 -13.05 9.27
CA LEU A 127 -16.44 -13.13 8.31
C LEU A 127 -15.98 -13.25 6.85
N SER A 128 -14.74 -12.87 6.55
CA SER A 128 -14.13 -13.01 5.22
C SER A 128 -13.52 -14.41 4.98
N TYR A 129 -13.24 -15.19 6.05
CA TYR A 129 -12.48 -16.45 5.97
C TYR A 129 -13.15 -17.65 6.64
N CYS A 130 -14.26 -17.49 7.35
CA CYS A 130 -14.89 -18.55 8.14
C CYS A 130 -16.40 -18.69 7.84
N PRO A 131 -16.79 -19.42 6.77
CA PRO A 131 -15.92 -20.06 5.78
C PRO A 131 -15.39 -19.05 4.74
N LEU A 132 -14.25 -19.39 4.13
CA LEU A 132 -13.75 -18.66 2.97
C LEU A 132 -14.72 -18.88 1.81
N ASP A 133 -15.17 -17.77 1.24
CA ASP A 133 -15.88 -17.69 -0.03
C ASP A 133 -14.85 -17.25 -1.07
N PRO A 134 -14.26 -18.15 -1.87
CA PRO A 134 -13.19 -17.79 -2.81
C PRO A 134 -13.68 -16.76 -3.84
N LEU A 135 -12.75 -16.01 -4.42
CA LEU A 135 -13.06 -15.18 -5.58
C LEU A 135 -13.22 -16.06 -6.82
N ASP A 136 -14.19 -15.74 -7.66
CA ASP A 136 -14.28 -16.33 -8.99
C ASP A 136 -13.33 -15.66 -9.99
N GLU A 137 -13.25 -16.20 -11.21
CA GLU A 137 -12.37 -15.66 -12.26
C GLU A 137 -12.72 -14.22 -12.64
N GLU A 138 -14.00 -13.84 -12.61
CA GLU A 138 -14.46 -12.48 -12.94
C GLU A 138 -14.06 -11.49 -11.84
N GLU A 139 -14.20 -11.89 -10.57
CA GLU A 139 -13.76 -11.12 -9.41
C GLU A 139 -12.25 -10.96 -9.37
N MET A 140 -11.49 -12.01 -9.70
CA MET A 140 -10.03 -11.96 -9.80
C MET A 140 -9.59 -10.99 -10.91
N GLU A 141 -10.16 -11.12 -12.11
CA GLU A 141 -9.85 -10.24 -13.24
C GLU A 141 -10.22 -8.77 -12.92
N TYR A 142 -11.36 -8.56 -12.26
CA TYR A 142 -11.80 -7.24 -11.81
C TYR A 142 -10.79 -6.60 -10.85
N LEU A 143 -10.24 -7.37 -9.90
CA LEU A 143 -9.22 -6.85 -9.00
C LEU A 143 -7.91 -6.51 -9.74
N HIS A 144 -7.50 -7.33 -10.70
CA HIS A 144 -6.27 -7.11 -11.47
C HIS A 144 -6.36 -5.92 -12.42
N LYS A 145 -7.45 -5.81 -13.19
CA LYS A 145 -7.54 -4.86 -14.31
C LYS A 145 -8.26 -3.57 -13.94
N ASP A 146 -9.32 -3.62 -13.13
CA ASP A 146 -10.10 -2.42 -12.83
C ASP A 146 -9.61 -1.72 -11.56
N ILE A 147 -9.25 -2.50 -10.54
CA ILE A 147 -8.95 -1.97 -9.21
C ILE A 147 -7.46 -1.70 -9.04
N ALA A 148 -6.60 -2.66 -9.35
CA ALA A 148 -5.16 -2.49 -9.17
C ALA A 148 -4.59 -1.39 -10.09
N GLU A 149 -4.95 -1.42 -11.38
CA GLU A 149 -4.55 -0.37 -12.35
C GLU A 149 -4.98 1.03 -11.88
N GLU A 150 -6.21 1.19 -11.38
CA GLU A 150 -6.68 2.48 -10.89
C GLU A 150 -5.91 2.94 -9.64
N ILE A 151 -5.67 2.04 -8.68
CA ILE A 151 -4.91 2.39 -7.47
C ILE A 151 -3.48 2.84 -7.82
N VAL A 152 -2.83 2.13 -8.74
CA VAL A 152 -1.47 2.43 -9.21
C VAL A 152 -1.46 3.73 -9.99
N GLY A 153 -2.46 3.96 -10.87
CA GLY A 153 -2.60 5.15 -11.70
C GLY A 153 -2.78 6.46 -10.92
N PHE A 154 -3.14 6.42 -9.63
CA PHE A 154 -3.11 7.63 -8.80
C PHE A 154 -1.69 8.15 -8.49
N GLU A 155 -0.64 7.34 -8.72
CA GLU A 155 0.76 7.70 -8.50
C GLU A 155 1.01 8.30 -7.10
N THR A 156 0.38 7.74 -6.08
CA THR A 156 0.50 8.23 -4.70
C THR A 156 1.87 7.93 -4.11
N ILE A 157 2.25 8.66 -3.05
CA ILE A 157 3.41 8.28 -2.23
C ILE A 157 3.07 6.92 -1.58
N PRO A 158 3.89 5.87 -1.70
CA PRO A 158 3.55 4.51 -1.24
C PRO A 158 3.68 4.37 0.29
N CYS A 159 3.05 5.26 1.05
CA CYS A 159 3.01 5.26 2.50
C CYS A 159 1.80 4.48 3.02
N ASN A 160 2.05 3.50 3.88
CA ASN A 160 1.00 2.68 4.51
C ASN A 160 0.57 3.21 5.90
N ASP A 161 0.97 4.42 6.28
CA ASP A 161 0.71 5.00 7.61
C ASP A 161 1.19 4.16 8.81
N CYS A 162 2.13 3.22 8.62
CA CYS A 162 2.61 2.27 9.65
C CYS A 162 3.34 2.90 10.85
N LYS A 163 3.64 4.20 10.78
CA LYS A 163 4.37 4.98 11.80
C LYS A 163 5.79 4.49 12.16
N TYR A 164 6.40 3.54 11.44
CA TYR A 164 7.79 3.13 11.72
C TYR A 164 8.82 4.25 11.57
N CYS A 165 8.54 5.24 10.72
CA CYS A 165 9.38 6.44 10.59
C CYS A 165 9.25 7.43 11.76
N MET A 166 8.46 7.10 12.79
CA MET A 166 8.17 7.94 13.95
C MET A 166 8.79 7.39 15.25
N PRO A 167 9.14 8.26 16.22
CA PRO A 167 9.09 9.72 16.14
C PRO A 167 10.21 10.31 15.27
N CYS A 168 9.88 11.31 14.47
CA CYS A 168 10.91 12.12 13.80
C CYS A 168 11.66 12.97 14.86
N PRO A 169 13.01 13.00 14.87
CA PRO A 169 13.77 13.78 15.86
C PRO A 169 13.56 15.30 15.74
N TYR A 170 13.04 15.77 14.61
CA TYR A 170 12.67 17.17 14.37
C TYR A 170 11.17 17.44 14.58
N GLY A 171 10.42 16.45 15.09
CA GLY A 171 9.02 16.62 15.48
C GLY A 171 8.00 16.53 14.35
N LEU A 172 8.40 16.22 13.11
CA LEU A 172 7.49 16.10 11.97
C LEU A 172 6.48 14.97 12.15
N ASP A 173 5.29 15.14 11.58
CA ASP A 173 4.30 14.07 11.42
C ASP A 173 4.35 13.52 9.99
N ILE A 174 5.44 12.81 9.67
CA ILE A 174 5.71 12.27 8.32
C ILE A 174 4.48 11.54 7.74
N PRO A 175 3.84 10.61 8.47
CA PRO A 175 2.75 9.84 7.89
C PRO A 175 1.50 10.69 7.67
N ALA A 176 1.13 11.58 8.61
CA ALA A 176 -0.03 12.47 8.42
C ALA A 176 0.13 13.43 7.23
N ILE A 177 1.37 13.89 6.96
CA ILE A 177 1.69 14.69 5.78
C ILE A 177 1.40 13.90 4.49
N PHE A 178 1.91 12.67 4.39
CA PHE A 178 1.69 11.83 3.21
C PHE A 178 0.23 11.41 3.04
N VAL A 179 -0.46 11.07 4.13
CA VAL A 179 -1.89 10.73 4.11
C VAL A 179 -2.72 11.89 3.58
N HIS A 180 -2.48 13.13 4.06
CA HIS A 180 -3.18 14.31 3.55
C HIS A 180 -2.94 14.53 2.06
N TYR A 181 -1.67 14.48 1.63
CA TYR A 181 -1.34 14.66 0.21
C TYR A 181 -1.98 13.60 -0.68
N ASN A 182 -1.82 12.32 -0.34
CA ASN A 182 -2.37 11.21 -1.10
C ASN A 182 -3.89 11.28 -1.19
N LYS A 183 -4.57 11.68 -0.10
CA LYS A 183 -6.02 11.88 -0.11
C LYS A 183 -6.42 12.96 -1.13
N VAL A 184 -5.76 14.10 -1.13
CA VAL A 184 -6.10 15.18 -2.08
C VAL A 184 -5.75 14.77 -3.52
N LYS A 185 -4.64 14.05 -3.73
CA LYS A 185 -4.25 13.50 -5.04
C LYS A 185 -5.30 12.56 -5.59
N THR A 186 -5.70 11.57 -4.80
CA THR A 186 -6.66 10.53 -5.21
C THR A 186 -8.08 11.07 -5.42
N GLU A 187 -8.44 12.18 -4.79
CA GLU A 187 -9.70 12.89 -5.05
C GLU A 187 -9.67 13.76 -6.32
N ASN A 188 -8.55 13.79 -7.07
CA ASN A 188 -8.30 14.71 -8.19
C ASN A 188 -8.50 16.18 -7.82
N ARG A 189 -8.06 16.55 -6.61
CA ARG A 189 -8.19 17.90 -6.04
C ARG A 189 -6.84 18.56 -5.78
N LEU A 190 -5.76 18.06 -6.37
CA LEU A 190 -4.48 18.75 -6.27
C LEU A 190 -4.54 20.08 -7.03
N PRO A 191 -4.19 21.21 -6.40
CA PRO A 191 -4.07 22.50 -7.08
C PRO A 191 -2.78 22.54 -7.92
N ILE A 192 -2.84 22.04 -9.17
CA ILE A 192 -1.67 21.91 -10.04
C ILE A 192 -1.40 23.21 -10.82
N SER A 193 -2.43 23.76 -11.49
CA SER A 193 -2.28 24.90 -12.40
C SER A 193 -3.15 26.09 -11.97
N PRO A 194 -2.57 27.30 -11.79
CA PRO A 194 -3.33 28.52 -11.53
C PRO A 194 -4.40 28.87 -12.58
N ARG A 195 -4.31 28.26 -13.78
CA ARG A 195 -5.27 28.46 -14.87
C ARG A 195 -6.53 27.59 -14.74
N ASP A 196 -6.52 26.60 -13.85
CA ASP A 196 -7.66 25.71 -13.68
C ASP A 196 -8.80 26.43 -12.95
N GLU A 197 -10.03 26.28 -13.44
CA GLU A 197 -11.22 26.94 -12.88
C GLU A 197 -11.38 26.67 -11.36
N ASN A 198 -11.03 25.45 -10.93
CA ASN A 198 -11.13 25.03 -9.54
C ASN A 198 -9.87 25.32 -8.70
N TYR A 199 -8.81 25.92 -9.28
CA TYR A 199 -7.52 26.09 -8.61
C TYR A 199 -7.63 26.79 -7.26
N ALA A 200 -8.27 27.97 -7.21
CA ALA A 200 -8.40 28.74 -5.97
C ALA A 200 -9.14 27.97 -4.87
N LYS A 201 -10.18 27.21 -5.25
CA LYS A 201 -10.95 26.35 -4.35
C LYS A 201 -10.09 25.19 -3.81
N TYR A 202 -9.42 24.45 -4.70
CA TYR A 202 -8.58 23.30 -4.34
C TYR A 202 -7.35 23.71 -3.54
N ARG A 203 -6.73 24.84 -3.89
CA ARG A 203 -5.66 25.47 -3.12
C ARG A 203 -6.10 25.76 -1.68
N ARG A 204 -7.22 26.47 -1.52
CA ARG A 204 -7.76 26.78 -0.18
C ARG A 204 -8.08 25.52 0.61
N GLN A 205 -8.71 24.53 -0.04
CA GLN A 205 -9.03 23.25 0.60
C GLN A 205 -7.78 22.48 1.01
N PHE A 206 -6.75 22.44 0.17
CA PHE A 206 -5.48 21.78 0.46
C PHE A 206 -4.80 22.44 1.67
N LEU A 207 -4.63 23.76 1.68
CA LEU A 207 -3.94 24.47 2.77
C LEU A 207 -4.68 24.36 4.10
N ILE A 208 -6.02 24.56 4.10
CA ILE A 208 -6.83 24.41 5.31
C ILE A 208 -6.83 22.96 5.80
N GLY A 209 -6.97 21.99 4.89
CA GLY A 209 -6.92 20.58 5.22
C GLY A 209 -5.57 20.16 5.79
N TYR A 210 -4.48 20.71 5.25
CA TYR A 210 -3.13 20.43 5.73
C TYR A 210 -2.90 20.98 7.13
N ASP A 211 -3.28 22.23 7.39
CA ASP A 211 -3.19 22.84 8.73
C ASP A 211 -4.06 22.14 9.78
N ARG A 212 -5.19 21.55 9.37
CA ARG A 212 -6.07 20.76 10.25
C ARG A 212 -5.51 19.36 10.54
N SER A 213 -4.90 18.74 9.54
CA SER A 213 -4.42 17.35 9.64
C SER A 213 -3.04 17.26 10.27
N VAL A 214 -2.21 18.29 10.08
CA VAL A 214 -0.82 18.33 10.55
C VAL A 214 -0.58 19.66 11.29
N PRO A 215 -0.28 19.62 12.60
CA PRO A 215 0.03 20.83 13.35
C PRO A 215 1.16 21.64 12.71
N LYS A 216 1.05 22.97 12.72
CA LYS A 216 1.99 23.90 12.05
C LYS A 216 3.47 23.76 12.45
N LEU A 217 3.80 23.07 13.54
CA LEU A 217 5.17 22.79 13.99
C LEU A 217 5.67 21.41 13.55
N ARG A 218 4.81 20.60 12.93
CA ARG A 218 5.06 19.20 12.53
C ARG A 218 4.97 19.01 11.01
N GLN A 219 4.87 20.09 10.24
CA GLN A 219 4.72 20.10 8.79
C GLN A 219 6.06 19.89 8.05
N ALA A 220 5.99 19.66 6.74
CA ALA A 220 7.13 19.29 5.89
C ALA A 220 8.29 20.30 5.95
N LYS A 221 8.00 21.60 6.09
CA LYS A 221 8.98 22.69 6.16
C LYS A 221 10.05 22.58 7.25
N TYR A 222 9.83 21.76 8.27
CA TYR A 222 10.83 21.54 9.34
C TYR A 222 11.73 20.34 9.06
N CYS A 223 11.51 19.62 7.95
CA CYS A 223 12.39 18.55 7.55
C CYS A 223 13.75 19.14 7.18
N ILE A 224 14.79 18.73 7.88
CA ILE A 224 16.17 19.13 7.56
C ILE A 224 16.92 18.09 6.70
N GLY A 225 16.22 17.06 6.22
CA GLY A 225 16.81 16.04 5.36
C GLY A 225 17.78 15.06 6.05
N CYS A 226 17.63 14.80 7.36
CA CYS A 226 18.60 13.98 8.12
C CYS A 226 18.68 12.49 7.74
N GLY A 227 17.74 11.97 6.94
CA GLY A 227 17.75 10.59 6.43
C GLY A 227 17.41 9.47 7.42
N ARG A 228 17.28 9.72 8.74
CA ARG A 228 17.05 8.66 9.75
C ARG A 228 15.78 7.84 9.53
N CYS A 229 14.75 8.44 8.95
CA CYS A 229 13.48 7.76 8.67
C CYS A 229 13.59 6.73 7.54
N ILE A 230 14.60 6.81 6.66
CA ILE A 230 14.74 5.92 5.49
C ILE A 230 14.93 4.47 5.93
N SER A 231 15.81 4.22 6.91
CA SER A 231 16.09 2.87 7.41
C SER A 231 14.92 2.24 8.16
N HIS A 232 13.96 3.05 8.61
CA HIS A 232 12.76 2.57 9.30
C HIS A 232 11.56 2.39 8.37
N CYS A 233 11.59 2.95 7.16
CA CYS A 233 10.48 2.86 6.23
C CYS A 233 10.49 1.48 5.54
N PRO A 234 9.50 0.60 5.78
CA PRO A 234 9.46 -0.72 5.16
C PRO A 234 9.26 -0.62 3.64
N GLN A 235 8.56 0.43 3.20
CA GLN A 235 8.31 0.77 1.80
C GLN A 235 9.50 1.50 1.14
N ARG A 236 10.62 1.67 1.86
CA ARG A 236 11.87 2.28 1.37
C ARG A 236 11.69 3.65 0.71
N ILE A 237 10.67 4.42 1.12
CA ILE A 237 10.40 5.76 0.63
C ILE A 237 11.60 6.65 0.95
N ASN A 238 12.05 7.44 -0.03
CA ASN A 238 12.99 8.53 0.21
C ASN A 238 12.26 9.71 0.88
N ILE A 239 11.91 9.52 2.16
CA ILE A 239 11.09 10.47 2.93
C ILE A 239 11.65 11.89 2.89
N PRO A 240 12.98 12.14 3.05
CA PRO A 240 13.55 13.48 2.91
C PRO A 240 13.20 14.18 1.59
N GLU A 241 13.34 13.47 0.47
CA GLU A 241 13.05 14.01 -0.86
C GLU A 241 11.57 14.32 -1.04
N GLU A 242 10.69 13.43 -0.56
CA GLU A 242 9.25 13.67 -0.59
C GLU A 242 8.83 14.83 0.32
N MET A 243 9.48 15.02 1.48
CA MET A 243 9.27 16.19 2.33
C MET A 243 9.68 17.49 1.64
N GLU A 244 10.81 17.49 0.91
CA GLU A 244 11.28 18.65 0.16
C GLU A 244 10.31 19.02 -0.98
N LYS A 245 9.83 18.02 -1.73
CA LYS A 245 8.77 18.19 -2.74
C LYS A 245 7.51 18.79 -2.12
N MET A 246 7.09 18.26 -0.96
CA MET A 246 5.91 18.73 -0.25
C MET A 246 6.06 20.18 0.22
N ASP A 247 7.21 20.53 0.79
CA ASP A 247 7.47 21.88 1.28
C ASP A 247 7.42 22.90 0.15
N ARG A 248 8.13 22.63 -0.95
CA ARG A 248 8.07 23.46 -2.16
C ARG A 248 6.64 23.63 -2.68
N PHE A 249 5.88 22.54 -2.75
CA PHE A 249 4.50 22.57 -3.21
C PHE A 249 3.63 23.47 -2.31
N VAL A 250 3.72 23.29 -0.99
CA VAL A 250 2.98 24.10 -0.01
C VAL A 250 3.37 25.58 -0.09
N GLU A 251 4.67 25.90 -0.24
CA GLU A 251 5.14 27.28 -0.36
C GLU A 251 4.67 27.95 -1.66
N GLN A 252 4.71 27.23 -2.79
CA GLN A 252 4.14 27.73 -4.06
C GLN A 252 2.65 28.07 -3.91
N LEU A 253 1.89 27.19 -3.25
CA LEU A 253 0.49 27.46 -2.96
C LEU A 253 0.36 28.71 -2.10
N LYS A 254 1.10 28.89 -1.02
CA LYS A 254 1.00 30.11 -0.19
C LYS A 254 1.32 31.39 -0.96
N GLN A 255 2.32 31.38 -1.83
CA GLN A 255 2.77 32.55 -2.58
C GLN A 255 1.80 33.02 -3.68
N SER A 256 0.90 32.14 -4.14
CA SER A 256 -0.07 32.47 -5.20
C SER A 256 -1.17 33.47 -4.79
N ASP A 257 -1.15 33.98 -3.55
CA ASP A 257 -2.01 35.11 -3.11
C ASP A 257 -1.44 36.49 -3.49
N ALA A 258 -0.22 36.57 -4.06
CA ALA A 258 0.50 37.83 -4.29
C ALA A 258 0.38 38.40 -5.72
N GLN A 259 -0.55 37.91 -6.56
CA GLN A 259 -0.83 38.44 -7.90
C GLN A 259 -2.31 38.72 -8.11
#